data_AF-A0A9N7VYI3-F1
#
_entry.id   AF-A0A9N7VYI3-F1
#
_cell.length_a   1.000
_cell.length_b   1.000
_cell.length_c   1.000
_cell.angle_alpha   90.00
_cell.angle_beta   90.00
_cell.angle_gamma   90.00
#
_symmetry.space_group_name_H-M   'P 1'
#
loop_
_entity.id
_entity.type
_entity.pdbx_description
1 polymer ?
#
loop_
_entity_poly.entity_id
_entity_poly.type
_entity_poly.pdbx_seq_one_letter_code
_entity_poly.pdbx_strand_id
1 'polypeptide(L)'
;MQMNGSSRSGAAAASRPLFDEYSVLELRQAEGIRVFPHLLAAMVFLLVSLIVLHLVTLAMLFISTLEKSWWIWDDSEISDLWYNCFHDNSTDTWLCAATNDSDWLQSVQALMVLSVVFSSISFLVFLGQLITMSIGGLFYFTGFCQSFAGLTDFAACLIFTFHRKEILNDTRDLSKGNVGYCFILAWLCVPLLLVSGVLYIHLRKKQ
;
A
#
# COMPACT_ATOMS: atom_id res chain seq x y z
N MET A 1 -78.29 7.33 59.89
CA MET A 1 -78.36 6.60 58.61
C MET A 1 -77.43 7.28 57.62
N GLN A 2 -76.46 6.53 57.08
CA GLN A 2 -75.52 6.80 55.95
C GLN A 2 -74.64 8.07 56.04
N MET A 3 -73.30 8.05 56.16
CA MET A 3 -72.20 7.38 55.42
C MET A 3 -72.17 7.61 53.90
N ASN A 4 -71.38 8.59 53.44
CA ASN A 4 -70.43 8.57 52.31
C ASN A 4 -69.94 10.01 52.07
N GLY A 5 -68.71 10.36 51.69
CA GLY A 5 -67.56 9.60 51.20
C GLY A 5 -66.69 10.57 50.39
N SER A 6 -65.50 10.86 50.91
CA SER A 6 -64.28 11.44 50.29
C SER A 6 -64.18 11.44 48.76
N SER A 7 -63.66 12.52 48.15
CA SER A 7 -62.36 12.46 47.47
C SER A 7 -61.86 13.84 46.98
N ARG A 8 -60.75 14.31 47.58
CA ARG A 8 -59.85 15.32 47.00
C ARG A 8 -58.91 14.57 46.04
N SER A 9 -58.98 14.85 44.74
CA SER A 9 -57.96 14.37 43.80
C SER A 9 -56.72 15.25 43.92
N GLY A 10 -55.74 14.76 44.68
CA GLY A 10 -54.39 15.30 44.76
C GLY A 10 -53.56 14.87 43.55
N ALA A 11 -52.69 15.78 43.13
CA ALA A 11 -51.66 15.55 42.13
C ALA A 11 -50.75 14.38 42.53
N ALA A 12 -50.62 13.38 41.66
CA ALA A 12 -49.55 12.40 41.72
C ALA A 12 -48.61 12.65 40.52
N ALA A 13 -47.68 13.58 40.70
CA ALA A 13 -46.52 13.69 39.83
C ALA A 13 -45.69 12.40 40.01
N ALA A 14 -45.69 11.54 38.99
CA ALA A 14 -44.87 10.35 38.95
C ALA A 14 -43.39 10.76 38.99
N SER A 15 -42.77 10.63 40.17
CA SER A 15 -41.32 10.72 40.33
C SER A 15 -40.67 9.55 39.61
N ARG A 16 -40.30 9.73 38.34
CA ARG A 16 -39.37 8.82 37.66
C ARG A 16 -38.05 8.82 38.44
N PRO A 17 -37.39 7.67 38.63
CA PRO A 17 -36.12 7.62 39.34
C PRO A 17 -35.05 8.32 38.49
N LEU A 18 -34.75 9.58 38.81
CA LEU A 18 -33.67 10.38 38.22
C LEU A 18 -32.28 9.71 38.37
N PHE A 19 -32.16 8.73 39.26
CA PHE A 19 -30.91 8.07 39.61
C PHE A 19 -30.43 7.06 38.54
N ASP A 20 -31.33 6.52 37.71
CA ASP A 20 -31.02 5.50 36.70
C ASP A 20 -30.47 6.12 35.40
N GLU A 21 -30.99 7.30 35.02
CA GLU A 21 -30.55 8.01 33.81
C GLU A 21 -29.12 8.58 33.95
N TYR A 22 -28.78 9.07 35.15
CA TYR A 22 -27.46 9.61 35.46
C TYR A 22 -26.37 8.53 35.47
N SER A 23 -26.70 7.34 35.95
CA SER A 23 -25.76 6.21 36.01
C SER A 23 -25.55 5.54 34.64
N VAL A 24 -26.58 5.51 33.78
CA VAL A 24 -26.44 5.10 32.36
C VAL A 24 -25.62 6.11 31.54
N LEU A 25 -25.75 7.41 31.81
CA LEU A 25 -24.93 8.46 31.20
C LEU A 25 -23.45 8.39 31.65
N GLU A 26 -23.19 8.17 32.94
CA GLU A 26 -21.83 7.94 33.47
C GLU A 26 -21.20 6.66 32.88
N LEU A 27 -21.97 5.58 32.70
CA LEU A 27 -21.51 4.36 32.03
C LEU A 27 -21.21 4.59 30.54
N ARG A 28 -22.06 5.31 29.80
CA ARG A 28 -21.78 5.71 28.41
C ARG A 28 -20.57 6.64 28.30
N GLN A 29 -20.40 7.55 29.26
CA GLN A 29 -19.28 8.48 29.30
C GLN A 29 -17.98 7.74 29.66
N ALA A 30 -18.01 6.77 30.58
CA ALA A 30 -16.87 5.95 30.96
C ALA A 30 -16.51 4.89 29.90
N GLU A 31 -17.48 4.35 29.15
CA GLU A 31 -17.21 3.58 27.94
C GLU A 31 -16.63 4.48 26.85
N GLY A 32 -17.19 5.67 26.62
CA GLY A 32 -16.65 6.65 25.67
C GLY A 32 -15.21 7.06 25.99
N ILE A 33 -14.90 7.34 27.25
CA ILE A 33 -13.56 7.73 27.74
C ILE A 33 -12.57 6.56 27.73
N ARG A 34 -13.01 5.30 27.83
CA ARG A 34 -12.14 4.12 27.66
C ARG A 34 -11.94 3.70 26.20
N VAL A 35 -12.95 3.93 25.36
CA VAL A 35 -12.93 3.65 23.92
C VAL A 35 -12.13 4.72 23.17
N PHE A 36 -12.20 5.99 23.58
CA PHE A 36 -11.49 7.13 22.97
C PHE A 36 -9.95 6.98 22.92
N PRO A 37 -9.23 6.65 24.01
CA PRO A 37 -7.78 6.44 23.96
C PRO A 37 -7.42 5.18 23.15
N HIS A 38 -8.28 4.16 23.16
CA HIS A 38 -8.08 2.93 22.40
C HIS A 38 -8.31 3.12 20.89
N LEU A 39 -9.27 3.97 20.50
CA LEU A 39 -9.53 4.35 19.11
C LEU A 39 -8.46 5.31 18.57
N LEU A 40 -8.02 6.29 19.37
CA LEU A 40 -6.96 7.22 18.99
C LEU A 40 -5.63 6.48 18.78
N ALA A 41 -5.31 5.53 19.68
CA ALA A 41 -4.15 4.65 19.53
C ALA A 41 -4.24 3.77 18.28
N ALA A 42 -5.42 3.20 17.99
CA ALA A 42 -5.63 2.40 16.78
C ALA A 42 -5.45 3.25 15.49
N MET A 43 -5.93 4.48 15.48
CA MET A 43 -5.80 5.38 14.33
C MET A 43 -4.35 5.79 14.07
N VAL A 44 -3.60 6.14 15.13
CA VAL A 44 -2.17 6.47 15.01
C VAL A 44 -1.38 5.25 14.55
N PHE A 45 -1.66 4.07 15.10
CA PHE A 45 -1.01 2.83 14.68
C PHE A 45 -1.24 2.52 13.19
N LEU A 46 -2.47 2.73 12.70
CA LEU A 46 -2.79 2.55 11.27
C LEU A 46 -2.02 3.54 10.38
N LEU A 47 -1.93 4.82 10.78
CA LEU A 47 -1.18 5.83 10.02
C LEU A 47 0.32 5.51 9.96
N VAL A 48 0.92 5.13 11.09
CA VAL A 48 2.34 4.71 11.14
C VAL A 48 2.56 3.46 10.29
N SER A 49 1.67 2.47 10.41
CA SER A 49 1.75 1.25 9.59
C SER A 49 1.67 1.55 8.10
N LEU A 50 0.84 2.51 7.68
CA LEU A 50 0.78 2.94 6.28
C LEU A 50 2.04 3.66 5.81
N ILE A 51 2.66 4.50 6.65
CA ILE A 51 3.95 5.14 6.33
C ILE A 51 5.01 4.08 6.07
N VAL A 52 5.14 3.14 7.02
CA VAL A 52 6.13 2.07 6.94
C VAL A 52 5.86 1.20 5.72
N LEU A 53 4.60 0.81 5.49
CA LEU A 53 4.21 0.04 4.31
C LEU A 53 4.58 0.76 3.02
N HIS A 54 4.28 2.05 2.91
CA HIS A 54 4.62 2.86 1.75
C HIS A 54 6.14 2.89 1.51
N LEU A 55 6.92 3.17 2.55
CA LEU A 55 8.37 3.22 2.46
C LEU A 55 8.97 1.87 2.03
N VAL A 56 8.44 0.77 2.58
CA VAL A 56 8.84 -0.59 2.19
C VAL A 56 8.52 -0.87 0.73
N THR A 57 7.30 -0.54 0.27
CA THR A 57 6.94 -0.72 -1.16
C THR A 57 7.78 0.16 -2.10
N LEU A 58 8.07 1.40 -1.70
CA LEU A 58 8.90 2.30 -2.48
C LEU A 58 10.34 1.78 -2.59
N ALA A 59 10.90 1.28 -1.48
CA ALA A 59 12.22 0.67 -1.47
C ALA A 59 12.27 -0.59 -2.34
N MET A 60 11.27 -1.47 -2.24
CA MET A 60 11.18 -2.68 -3.07
C MET A 60 11.04 -2.35 -4.55
N LEU A 61 10.24 -1.33 -4.94
CA LEU A 61 10.15 -0.85 -6.32
C LEU A 61 11.50 -0.31 -6.83
N PHE A 62 12.21 0.46 -6.00
CA PHE A 62 13.50 1.03 -6.37
C PHE A 62 14.56 -0.06 -6.57
N ILE A 63 14.64 -1.01 -5.63
CA ILE A 63 15.49 -2.20 -5.73
C ILE A 63 15.13 -2.97 -6.99
N SER A 64 13.85 -3.29 -7.20
CA SER A 64 13.42 -4.01 -8.39
C SER A 64 13.72 -3.25 -9.68
N THR A 65 13.80 -1.93 -9.69
CA THR A 65 14.04 -1.17 -10.93
C THR A 65 15.54 -1.04 -11.25
N LEU A 66 16.41 -1.09 -10.24
CA LEU A 66 17.83 -0.78 -10.38
C LEU A 66 18.78 -1.95 -10.17
N GLU A 67 18.39 -2.94 -9.36
CA GLU A 67 19.24 -4.08 -9.05
C GLU A 67 19.19 -5.15 -10.14
N LYS A 68 20.37 -5.72 -10.41
CA LYS A 68 20.58 -6.70 -11.48
C LYS A 68 20.14 -8.08 -11.04
N SER A 69 18.86 -8.40 -11.18
CA SER A 69 18.36 -9.75 -10.91
C SER A 69 16.91 -9.98 -11.33
N TRP A 70 16.55 -9.59 -12.55
CA TRP A 70 15.23 -9.95 -13.09
C TRP A 70 15.21 -11.39 -13.59
N TRP A 71 16.29 -11.82 -14.22
CA TRP A 71 16.45 -13.17 -14.75
C TRP A 71 17.90 -13.64 -14.62
N ILE A 72 18.11 -14.88 -14.20
CA ILE A 72 19.44 -15.48 -14.04
C ILE A 72 19.55 -16.68 -14.96
N TRP A 73 20.60 -16.73 -15.78
CA TRP A 73 20.94 -17.87 -16.62
C TRP A 73 21.90 -18.82 -15.90
N ASP A 74 21.82 -20.11 -16.22
CA ASP A 74 22.66 -21.16 -15.62
C ASP A 74 24.16 -20.95 -15.91
N ASP A 75 24.49 -20.29 -17.02
CA ASP A 75 25.87 -20.00 -17.45
C ASP A 75 26.48 -18.79 -16.69
N SER A 76 25.99 -18.47 -15.49
CA SER A 76 26.40 -17.31 -14.66
C SER A 76 26.15 -15.93 -15.28
N GLU A 77 25.30 -15.84 -16.30
CA GLU A 77 24.86 -14.58 -16.86
C GLU A 77 23.64 -14.05 -16.10
N ILE A 78 23.72 -12.79 -15.66
CA ILE A 78 22.63 -12.13 -14.96
C ILE A 78 22.04 -11.08 -15.91
N SER A 79 20.77 -11.27 -16.25
CA SER A 79 20.00 -10.35 -17.08
C SER A 79 19.21 -9.40 -16.19
N ASP A 80 19.49 -8.10 -16.36
CA ASP A 80 18.74 -7.02 -15.75
C ASP A 80 17.90 -6.27 -16.78
N LEU A 81 17.02 -5.41 -16.27
CA LEU A 81 16.22 -4.49 -17.05
C LEU A 81 17.07 -3.51 -17.88
N TRP A 82 18.26 -3.11 -17.40
CA TRP A 82 19.11 -2.11 -18.06
C TRP A 82 20.39 -2.67 -18.67
N TYR A 83 20.98 -3.70 -18.06
CA TYR A 83 22.28 -4.23 -18.44
C TYR A 83 22.31 -5.76 -18.34
N ASN A 84 22.92 -6.43 -19.31
CA ASN A 84 23.26 -7.84 -19.19
C ASN A 84 24.72 -7.95 -18.76
N CYS A 85 24.98 -8.67 -17.67
CA CYS A 85 26.33 -8.94 -17.20
C CYS A 85 26.62 -10.44 -17.30
N PHE A 86 27.75 -10.80 -17.90
CA PHE A 86 28.21 -12.17 -17.99
C PHE A 86 29.62 -12.30 -17.45
N HIS A 87 29.92 -13.46 -16.86
CA HIS A 87 31.24 -13.77 -16.34
C HIS A 87 32.10 -14.40 -17.44
N ASP A 88 33.17 -13.72 -17.83
CA ASP A 88 34.10 -14.27 -18.82
C ASP A 88 35.13 -15.17 -18.13
N ASN A 89 34.96 -16.48 -18.30
CA ASN A 89 35.83 -17.51 -17.75
C ASN A 89 37.28 -17.45 -18.31
N SER A 90 37.51 -16.74 -19.42
CA SER A 90 38.85 -16.59 -20.00
C SER A 90 39.67 -15.46 -19.37
N THR A 91 39.01 -14.39 -18.92
CA THR A 91 39.65 -13.23 -18.30
C THR A 91 39.40 -13.11 -16.79
N ASP A 92 38.51 -13.94 -16.24
CA ASP A 92 38.05 -13.90 -14.85
C ASP A 92 37.47 -12.53 -14.47
N THR A 93 36.77 -11.89 -15.42
CA THR A 93 36.16 -10.57 -15.24
C THR A 93 34.67 -10.57 -15.57
N TRP A 94 33.92 -9.67 -14.91
CA TRP A 94 32.52 -9.42 -15.20
C TRP A 94 32.40 -8.37 -16.31
N LEU A 95 31.84 -8.77 -17.45
CA LEU A 95 31.58 -7.89 -18.58
C LEU A 95 30.10 -7.52 -18.59
N CYS A 96 29.80 -6.22 -18.49
CA CYS A 96 28.43 -5.70 -18.53
C CYS A 96 28.22 -4.89 -19.80
N ALA A 97 27.18 -5.24 -20.56
CA ALA A 97 26.74 -4.50 -21.73
C ALA A 97 25.30 -4.02 -21.53
N ALA A 98 24.92 -2.91 -22.16
CA ALA A 98 23.51 -2.52 -22.23
C ALA A 98 22.71 -3.66 -22.88
N THR A 99 21.51 -3.92 -22.36
CA THR A 99 20.65 -4.94 -22.95
C THR A 99 20.24 -4.56 -24.38
N ASN A 100 20.00 -5.55 -25.24
CA ASN A 100 19.46 -5.28 -26.56
C ASN A 100 18.01 -4.82 -26.40
N ASP A 101 17.72 -3.61 -26.88
CA ASP A 101 16.40 -3.00 -26.75
C ASP A 101 15.38 -3.77 -27.61
N SER A 102 14.52 -4.55 -26.95
CA SER A 102 13.25 -4.98 -27.54
C SER A 102 12.16 -3.99 -27.12
N ASP A 103 11.18 -3.75 -28.00
CA ASP A 103 10.07 -2.83 -27.72
C ASP A 103 9.32 -3.20 -26.42
N TRP A 104 9.24 -4.49 -26.12
CA TRP A 104 8.67 -5.01 -24.88
C TRP A 104 9.51 -4.67 -23.65
N LEU A 105 10.83 -4.82 -23.74
CA LEU A 105 11.73 -4.50 -22.64
C LEU A 105 11.71 -3.00 -22.33
N GLN A 106 11.69 -2.15 -23.36
CA GLN A 106 11.54 -0.71 -23.20
C GLN A 106 10.19 -0.34 -22.57
N SER A 107 9.12 -1.06 -22.92
CA SER A 107 7.81 -0.88 -22.29
C SER A 107 7.83 -1.22 -20.80
N VAL A 108 8.49 -2.33 -20.41
CA VAL A 108 8.67 -2.72 -19.00
C VAL A 108 9.49 -1.66 -18.25
N GLN A 109 10.60 -1.19 -18.84
CA GLN A 109 11.43 -0.10 -18.29
C GLN A 109 10.60 1.15 -17.98
N ALA A 110 9.84 1.62 -18.97
CA ALA A 110 9.01 2.81 -18.83
C ALA A 110 7.96 2.64 -17.72
N LEU A 111 7.32 1.47 -17.64
CA LEU A 111 6.30 1.18 -16.63
C LEU A 111 6.87 1.07 -15.20
N MET A 112 8.05 0.46 -15.04
CA MET A 112 8.75 0.39 -13.74
C MET A 112 9.13 1.79 -13.23
N VAL A 113 9.72 2.61 -14.11
CA VAL A 113 10.07 4.01 -13.77
C VAL A 113 8.81 4.82 -13.43
N LEU A 114 7.73 4.65 -14.21
CA LEU A 114 6.47 5.32 -13.97
C LEU A 114 5.86 4.93 -12.60
N SER A 115 5.99 3.66 -12.21
CA SER A 115 5.57 3.18 -10.89
C SER A 115 6.35 3.87 -9.76
N VAL A 116 7.68 3.89 -9.86
CA VAL A 116 8.55 4.55 -8.87
C VAL A 116 8.21 6.04 -8.75
N VAL A 117 7.99 6.74 -9.86
CA VAL A 117 7.64 8.16 -9.87
C VAL A 117 6.30 8.40 -9.19
N PHE A 118 5.24 7.66 -9.55
CA PHE A 118 3.92 7.83 -8.94
C PHE A 118 3.92 7.48 -7.44
N SER A 119 4.63 6.43 -7.03
CA SER A 119 4.77 6.10 -5.61
C SER A 119 5.57 7.17 -4.86
N SER A 120 6.64 7.71 -5.44
CA SER A 120 7.42 8.81 -4.84
C SER A 120 6.58 10.09 -4.65
N ILE A 121 5.80 10.48 -5.66
CA ILE A 121 4.87 11.61 -5.57
C ILE A 121 3.84 11.35 -4.47
N SER A 122 3.27 10.16 -4.43
CA SER A 122 2.31 9.77 -3.40
C SER A 122 2.90 9.89 -1.99
N PHE A 123 4.13 9.41 -1.78
CA PHE A 123 4.85 9.52 -0.51
C PHE A 123 5.08 10.98 -0.08
N LEU A 124 5.59 11.83 -0.99
CA LEU A 124 5.85 13.25 -0.69
C LEU A 124 4.56 13.99 -0.33
N VAL A 125 3.51 13.74 -1.08
CA VAL A 125 2.18 14.33 -0.83
C VAL A 125 1.63 13.85 0.51
N PHE A 126 1.80 12.57 0.85
CA PHE A 126 1.40 12.01 2.13
C PHE A 126 2.19 12.62 3.30
N LEU A 127 3.51 12.78 3.15
CA LEU A 127 4.36 13.43 4.16
C LEU A 127 3.96 14.90 4.36
N GLY A 128 3.65 15.61 3.28
CA GLY A 128 3.13 16.97 3.33
C GLY A 128 1.82 17.06 4.10
N GLN A 129 0.93 16.07 3.97
CA GLN A 129 -0.33 16.00 4.73
C GLN A 129 -0.12 15.72 6.22
N LEU A 130 0.86 14.89 6.59
CA LEU A 130 1.21 14.64 8.00
C LEU A 130 1.68 15.92 8.70
N ILE A 131 2.47 16.73 8.01
CA ILE A 131 3.01 17.99 8.56
C ILE A 131 1.94 19.08 8.52
N THR A 132 1.19 19.17 7.43
CA THR A 132 0.15 20.17 7.20
C THR A 132 -1.22 19.56 7.53
N MET A 133 -1.50 19.42 8.83
CA MET A 133 -2.73 18.85 9.40
C MET A 133 -3.99 19.73 9.17
N SER A 134 -4.20 20.23 7.95
CA SER A 134 -5.33 21.11 7.60
C SER A 134 -5.92 20.90 6.19
N ILE A 135 -5.28 20.14 5.29
CA ILE A 135 -5.76 19.96 3.90
C ILE A 135 -6.50 18.63 3.75
N GLY A 136 -7.79 18.61 4.12
CA GLY A 136 -8.66 17.42 4.07
C GLY A 136 -8.99 16.85 2.68
N GLY A 137 -8.47 17.46 1.59
CA GLY A 137 -8.74 17.05 0.21
C GLY A 137 -7.63 16.24 -0.48
N LEU A 138 -6.40 16.27 0.03
CA LEU A 138 -5.23 15.81 -0.74
C LEU A 138 -4.99 14.29 -0.64
N PHE A 139 -5.55 13.61 0.36
CA PHE A 139 -5.40 12.16 0.58
C PHE A 139 -5.95 11.31 -0.58
N TYR A 140 -6.98 11.80 -1.31
CA TYR A 140 -7.52 11.07 -2.47
C TYR A 140 -6.50 11.00 -3.60
N PHE A 141 -5.76 12.09 -3.82
CA PHE A 141 -4.71 12.14 -4.84
C PHE A 141 -3.55 11.20 -4.49
N THR A 142 -3.12 11.17 -3.22
CA THR A 142 -2.14 10.19 -2.71
C THR A 142 -2.56 8.75 -3.01
N GLY A 143 -3.76 8.34 -2.59
CA GLY A 143 -4.25 6.99 -2.81
C GLY A 143 -4.41 6.64 -4.29
N PHE A 144 -4.81 7.62 -5.11
CA PHE A 144 -4.91 7.46 -6.57
C PHE A 144 -3.54 7.23 -7.21
N CYS A 145 -2.54 8.08 -6.91
CA CYS A 145 -1.18 7.90 -7.42
C CYS A 145 -0.58 6.56 -6.97
N GLN A 146 -0.80 6.16 -5.72
CA GLN A 146 -0.32 4.88 -5.19
C GLN A 146 -0.96 3.68 -5.91
N SER A 147 -2.26 3.74 -6.17
CA SER A 147 -2.96 2.70 -6.92
C SER A 147 -2.47 2.62 -8.36
N PHE A 148 -2.22 3.78 -8.99
CA PHE A 148 -1.70 3.82 -10.36
C PHE A 148 -0.27 3.28 -10.43
N ALA A 149 0.58 3.55 -9.43
CA ALA A 149 1.89 2.93 -9.32
C ALA A 149 1.82 1.40 -9.27
N GLY A 150 0.88 0.84 -8.49
CA GLY A 150 0.63 -0.59 -8.45
C GLY A 150 0.12 -1.17 -9.77
N LEU A 151 -0.74 -0.44 -10.50
CA LEU A 151 -1.23 -0.87 -11.81
C LEU A 151 -0.12 -0.86 -12.89
N THR A 152 0.75 0.15 -12.88
CA THR A 152 1.87 0.22 -13.82
C THR A 152 2.91 -0.86 -13.54
N ASP A 153 3.21 -1.13 -12.26
CA ASP A 153 4.08 -2.24 -11.83
C ASP A 153 3.49 -3.61 -12.21
N PHE A 154 2.18 -3.78 -12.00
CA PHE A 154 1.47 -4.99 -12.43
C PHE A 154 1.53 -5.19 -13.95
N ALA A 155 1.32 -4.13 -14.73
CA ALA A 155 1.45 -4.18 -16.18
C ALA A 155 2.88 -4.54 -16.62
N ALA A 156 3.91 -3.96 -15.96
CA ALA A 156 5.31 -4.29 -16.22
C ALA A 156 5.59 -5.78 -15.97
N CYS A 157 5.15 -6.30 -14.81
CA CYS A 157 5.29 -7.71 -14.44
C CYS A 157 4.59 -8.65 -15.46
N LEU A 158 3.39 -8.29 -15.91
CA LEU A 158 2.64 -9.09 -16.90
C LEU A 158 3.33 -9.09 -18.26
N ILE A 159 3.72 -7.91 -18.76
CA ILE A 159 4.41 -7.80 -20.05
C ILE A 159 5.70 -8.61 -20.02
N PHE A 160 6.50 -8.49 -18.96
CA PHE A 160 7.69 -9.28 -18.78
C PHE A 160 7.37 -10.79 -18.75
N THR A 161 6.34 -11.21 -18.03
CA THR A 161 5.95 -12.64 -17.94
C THR A 161 5.54 -13.23 -19.29
N PHE A 162 4.71 -12.51 -20.04
CA PHE A 162 4.16 -12.99 -21.31
C PHE A 162 5.16 -12.89 -22.47
N HIS A 163 5.93 -11.81 -22.52
CA HIS A 163 6.89 -11.53 -23.60
C HIS A 163 8.32 -11.88 -23.20
N ARG A 164 8.51 -12.69 -22.15
CA ARG A 164 9.85 -13.08 -21.68
C ARG A 164 10.72 -13.68 -22.79
N LYS A 165 10.14 -14.40 -23.75
CA LYS A 165 10.87 -15.00 -24.88
C LYS A 165 11.47 -13.94 -25.79
N GLU A 166 10.69 -12.91 -26.09
CA GLU A 166 11.08 -11.81 -26.96
C GLU A 166 12.09 -10.89 -26.25
N ILE A 167 11.91 -10.70 -24.94
CA ILE A 167 12.82 -9.90 -24.10
C ILE A 167 14.18 -10.59 -23.92
N LEU A 168 14.20 -11.90 -23.63
CA LEU A 168 15.40 -12.66 -23.29
C LEU A 168 16.11 -13.28 -24.50
N ASN A 169 15.75 -12.83 -25.71
CA ASN A 169 16.21 -13.31 -27.01
C ASN A 169 15.68 -14.72 -27.35
N ASP A 170 14.89 -14.80 -28.43
CA ASP A 170 14.18 -16.01 -28.88
C ASP A 170 15.11 -17.22 -29.17
N THR A 171 16.39 -16.95 -29.35
CA THR A 171 17.42 -17.96 -29.62
C THR A 171 17.87 -18.77 -28.41
N ARG A 172 17.61 -18.29 -27.18
CA ARG A 172 18.07 -18.94 -25.95
C ARG A 172 16.97 -19.82 -25.35
N ASP A 173 17.34 -21.02 -24.94
CA ASP A 173 16.42 -21.94 -24.27
C ASP A 173 16.10 -21.43 -22.85
N LEU A 174 14.90 -20.90 -22.66
CA LEU A 174 14.39 -20.40 -21.37
C LEU A 174 14.38 -21.47 -20.26
N SER A 175 14.51 -22.75 -20.60
CA SER A 175 14.65 -23.81 -19.60
C SER A 175 15.98 -23.75 -18.85
N LYS A 176 16.97 -23.00 -19.35
CA LYS A 176 18.29 -22.80 -18.73
C LYS A 176 18.40 -21.51 -17.90
N GLY A 177 17.25 -20.95 -17.51
CA GLY A 177 17.18 -19.71 -16.77
C GLY A 177 16.10 -19.75 -15.70
N ASN A 178 16.31 -18.96 -14.66
CA ASN A 178 15.47 -18.88 -13.47
C ASN A 178 15.04 -17.43 -13.23
N VAL A 179 13.86 -17.26 -12.62
CA VAL A 179 13.37 -15.95 -12.20
C VAL A 179 14.25 -15.40 -11.08
N GLY A 180 14.64 -14.13 -11.20
CA GLY A 180 15.44 -13.49 -10.18
C GLY A 180 14.62 -12.85 -9.06
N TYR A 181 15.31 -12.48 -7.99
CA TYR A 181 14.63 -11.97 -6.79
C TYR A 181 13.99 -10.60 -7.04
N CYS A 182 14.55 -9.75 -7.91
CA CYS A 182 13.96 -8.44 -8.25
C CYS A 182 12.57 -8.62 -8.85
N PHE A 183 12.39 -9.59 -9.74
CA PHE A 183 11.11 -9.91 -10.34
C PHE A 183 10.08 -10.38 -9.29
N ILE A 184 10.52 -11.18 -8.31
CA ILE A 184 9.66 -11.59 -7.19
C ILE A 184 9.27 -10.39 -6.33
N LEU A 185 10.20 -9.47 -6.05
CA LEU A 185 9.92 -8.24 -5.30
C LEU A 185 8.90 -7.36 -6.03
N ALA A 186 8.99 -7.21 -7.35
CA ALA A 186 7.97 -6.50 -8.14
C ALA A 186 6.58 -7.13 -7.97
N TRP A 187 6.47 -8.46 -8.10
CA TRP A 187 5.20 -9.16 -7.87
C TRP A 187 4.63 -8.98 -6.46
N LEU A 188 5.50 -8.90 -5.44
CA LEU A 188 5.09 -8.63 -4.07
C LEU A 188 4.67 -7.16 -3.87
N CYS A 189 5.28 -6.22 -4.59
CA CYS A 189 4.91 -4.81 -4.58
C CYS A 189 3.47 -4.59 -5.05
N VAL A 190 3.03 -5.27 -6.11
CA VAL A 190 1.69 -5.09 -6.70
C VAL A 190 0.55 -5.10 -5.66
N PRO A 191 0.32 -6.17 -4.89
CA PRO A 191 -0.77 -6.19 -3.91
C PRO A 191 -0.54 -5.18 -2.78
N LEU A 192 0.70 -4.95 -2.36
CA LEU A 192 1.01 -4.02 -1.28
C LEU A 192 0.73 -2.56 -1.69
N LEU A 193 1.06 -2.18 -2.92
CA LEU A 193 0.77 -0.87 -3.51
C LEU A 193 -0.74 -0.67 -3.70
N LEU A 194 -1.45 -1.67 -4.22
CA LEU A 194 -2.91 -1.58 -4.43
C LEU A 194 -3.67 -1.52 -3.10
N VAL A 195 -3.33 -2.38 -2.14
CA VAL A 195 -3.96 -2.37 -0.81
C VAL A 195 -3.66 -1.07 -0.08
N SER A 196 -2.41 -0.58 -0.11
CA SER A 196 -2.08 0.72 0.51
C SER A 196 -2.84 1.88 -0.14
N GLY A 197 -2.94 1.92 -1.48
CA GLY A 197 -3.74 2.89 -2.21
C GLY A 197 -5.22 2.90 -1.80
N VAL A 198 -5.84 1.71 -1.70
CA VAL A 198 -7.23 1.55 -1.25
C VAL A 198 -7.40 1.98 0.21
N LEU A 199 -6.45 1.64 1.09
CA LEU A 199 -6.48 2.04 2.50
C LEU A 199 -6.40 3.56 2.65
N TYR A 200 -5.57 4.25 1.85
CA TYR A 200 -5.53 5.73 1.84
C TYR A 200 -6.89 6.36 1.52
N ILE A 201 -7.62 5.80 0.55
CA ILE A 201 -8.96 6.29 0.18
C ILE A 201 -9.99 5.97 1.27
N HIS A 202 -9.92 4.78 1.89
CA HIS A 202 -10.89 4.34 2.89
C HIS A 202 -10.75 5.02 4.24
N LEU A 203 -9.52 5.30 4.72
CA LEU A 203 -9.31 6.01 5.98
C LEU A 203 -9.96 7.39 5.97
N ARG A 204 -9.95 8.08 4.83
CA ARG A 204 -10.66 9.35 4.65
C ARG A 204 -12.17 9.19 4.79
N LYS A 205 -12.77 8.09 4.32
CA LYS A 205 -14.24 7.93 4.38
C LYS A 205 -14.76 7.78 5.83
N LYS A 206 -13.89 7.41 6.77
CA LYS A 206 -14.25 7.22 8.19
C LYS A 206 -13.90 8.39 9.10
N GLN A 207 -13.12 9.36 8.64
CA GLN A 207 -12.94 10.67 9.28
C GLN A 207 -13.94 11.68 8.71
#